data_AF-A0A1W9IGA3-F1
#
_entry.id   AF-A0A1W9IGA3-F1
#
_cell.length_a   1.000
_cell.length_b   1.000
_cell.length_c   1.000
_cell.angle_alpha   90.00
_cell.angle_beta   90.00
_cell.angle_gamma   90.00
#
_symmetry.space_group_name_H-M   'P 1'
#
loop_
_entity.id
_entity.type
_entity.pdbx_description
1 polymer ?
#
loop_
_entity_poly.entity_id
_entity_poly.type
_entity_poly.pdbx_seq_one_letter_code
_entity_poly.pdbx_strand_id
1 'polypeptide(L)' 'MLKTFALLSLFAIASTSAFAQGRGTPEQQKVCGGDVSKYCRSVMQEGDFVILACLQQTRPKISKSCDAMLKSHGQ' A
#
# COMPACT_ATOMS: atom_id res chain seq x y z
N MET A 1 27.62 50.17 -0.83
CA MET A 1 26.41 49.62 -1.48
C MET A 1 26.63 48.14 -1.74
N LEU A 2 25.97 47.35 -0.90
CA LEU A 2 26.12 45.93 -0.62
C LEU A 2 25.47 45.08 -1.72
N LYS A 3 26.12 45.00 -2.89
CA LYS A 3 25.47 44.59 -4.15
C LYS A 3 25.99 43.26 -4.72
N THR A 4 26.40 42.35 -3.85
CA THR A 4 26.81 40.99 -4.22
C THR A 4 26.20 39.94 -3.28
N PHE A 5 24.93 40.13 -2.92
CA PHE A 5 24.06 39.12 -2.27
C PHE A 5 23.33 38.26 -3.31
N ALA A 6 24.06 37.80 -4.31
CA ALA A 6 23.58 36.81 -5.24
C ALA A 6 24.81 36.02 -5.68
N LEU A 7 24.86 34.74 -5.35
CA LEU A 7 25.20 33.64 -6.27
C LEU A 7 25.27 32.31 -5.47
N LEU A 8 24.22 31.52 -5.69
CA LEU A 8 24.18 30.05 -5.74
C LEU A 8 24.44 29.24 -4.45
N SER A 9 23.35 29.06 -3.73
CA SER A 9 22.95 27.82 -3.05
C SER A 9 23.18 26.58 -3.93
N LEU A 10 24.16 25.74 -3.58
CA LEU A 10 24.31 24.40 -4.14
C LEU A 10 23.51 23.42 -3.28
N PHE A 11 22.37 23.01 -3.82
CA PHE A 11 21.32 22.20 -3.21
C PHE A 11 21.77 20.74 -3.04
N ALA A 12 21.64 20.20 -1.82
CA ALA A 12 21.90 18.80 -1.53
C ALA A 12 20.88 17.90 -2.24
N ILE A 13 21.34 16.99 -3.10
CA ILE A 13 20.48 16.01 -3.76
C ILE A 13 20.20 14.89 -2.76
N ALA A 14 19.00 14.91 -2.16
CA ALA A 14 18.49 13.84 -1.32
C ALA A 14 18.18 12.60 -2.16
N SER A 15 18.70 11.45 -1.74
CA SER A 15 18.43 10.13 -2.32
C SER A 15 16.94 9.81 -2.25
N THR A 16 16.25 9.78 -3.39
CA THR A 16 14.85 9.33 -3.46
C THR A 16 14.80 7.81 -3.49
N SER A 17 14.64 7.17 -2.32
CA SER A 17 14.18 5.78 -2.27
C SER A 17 12.71 5.72 -2.69
N ALA A 18 12.46 5.41 -3.95
CA ALA A 18 11.13 5.16 -4.48
C ALA A 18 10.59 3.84 -3.88
N PHE A 19 9.84 3.93 -2.78
CA PHE A 19 9.01 2.82 -2.33
C PHE A 19 7.85 2.68 -3.30
N ALA A 20 7.97 1.74 -4.25
CA ALA A 20 6.86 1.30 -5.05
C ALA A 20 5.78 0.73 -4.09
N GLN A 21 4.76 1.52 -3.81
CA GLN A 21 3.63 1.10 -3.00
C GLN A 21 2.88 0.03 -3.79
N GLY A 22 3.04 -1.24 -3.39
CA GLY A 22 2.22 -2.35 -3.87
C GLY A 22 0.77 -2.04 -3.58
N ARG A 23 0.07 -1.45 -4.56
CA ARG A 23 -1.36 -1.16 -4.48
C ARG A 23 -2.07 -2.50 -4.58
N GLY A 24 -2.89 -2.82 -3.58
CA GLY A 24 -3.73 -4.00 -3.65
C GLY A 24 -4.56 -3.93 -4.92
N THR A 25 -4.43 -4.91 -5.81
CA THR A 25 -5.09 -4.85 -7.11
C THR A 25 -6.55 -5.29 -6.99
N PRO A 26 -7.45 -4.87 -7.89
CA PRO A 26 -8.81 -5.40 -7.95
C PRO A 26 -8.86 -6.93 -8.10
N GLU A 27 -7.79 -7.55 -8.61
CA GLU A 27 -7.65 -9.01 -8.64
C GLU A 27 -7.51 -9.62 -7.24
N GLN A 28 -6.85 -8.92 -6.31
CA GLN A 28 -6.84 -9.29 -4.89
C GLN A 28 -8.24 -9.35 -4.32
N GLN A 29 -9.09 -8.39 -4.64
CA GLN A 29 -10.45 -8.38 -4.15
C GLN A 29 -11.33 -9.46 -4.79
N LYS A 30 -11.03 -9.93 -6.01
CA LYS A 30 -11.75 -11.06 -6.63
C LYS A 30 -11.51 -12.38 -5.91
N VAL A 31 -10.26 -12.70 -5.56
CA VAL A 31 -9.95 -13.96 -4.86
C VAL A 31 -10.27 -13.84 -3.37
N CYS A 32 -9.98 -12.69 -2.77
CA CYS A 32 -10.25 -12.45 -1.36
C CYS A 32 -11.69 -12.00 -1.07
N GLY A 33 -12.57 -11.83 -2.06
CA GLY A 33 -13.88 -11.21 -1.86
C GLY A 33 -14.76 -11.89 -0.81
N GLY A 34 -14.69 -13.22 -0.71
CA GLY A 34 -15.35 -13.99 0.34
C GLY A 34 -14.77 -13.70 1.74
N ASP A 35 -13.45 -13.62 1.84
CA ASP A 35 -12.74 -13.29 3.09
C ASP A 35 -12.98 -11.83 3.50
N VAL A 36 -12.99 -10.90 2.54
CA VAL A 36 -13.30 -9.48 2.77
C VAL A 36 -14.72 -9.34 3.33
N SER A 37 -15.70 -10.03 2.74
CA SER A 37 -17.09 -9.97 3.20
C SER A 37 -17.29 -10.58 4.59
N LYS A 38 -16.42 -11.53 4.99
CA LYS A 38 -16.52 -12.23 6.28
C LYS A 38 -15.74 -11.55 7.39
N TYR A 39 -14.53 -11.09 7.13
CA TYR A 39 -13.60 -10.57 8.13
C TYR A 39 -13.41 -9.05 8.06
N CYS A 40 -13.58 -8.46 6.88
CA CYS A 40 -13.32 -7.04 6.61
C CYS A 40 -14.57 -6.25 6.25
N ARG A 41 -15.77 -6.75 6.59
CA ARG A 41 -17.05 -6.14 6.22
C ARG A 41 -17.19 -4.69 6.67
N SER A 42 -16.59 -4.35 7.81
CA SER A 42 -16.59 -2.98 8.35
C SER A 42 -15.89 -1.99 7.43
N VAL A 43 -14.84 -2.43 6.73
CA VAL A 43 -13.94 -1.55 5.97
C VAL A 43 -14.14 -1.61 4.46
N MET A 44 -15.17 -2.32 3.99
CA MET A 44 -15.43 -2.51 2.55
C MET A 44 -15.73 -1.20 1.82
N GLN A 45 -16.24 -0.19 2.52
CA GLN A 45 -16.59 1.11 1.96
C GLN A 45 -15.46 2.15 2.08
N GLU A 46 -14.35 1.79 2.73
CA GLU A 46 -13.22 2.69 3.01
C GLU A 46 -12.15 2.65 1.90
N GLY A 47 -12.20 1.62 1.05
CA GLY A 47 -11.38 1.49 -0.15
C GLY A 47 -10.30 0.40 -0.07
N ASP A 48 -9.65 0.15 -1.21
CA ASP A 48 -8.80 -1.02 -1.44
C ASP A 48 -7.60 -1.09 -0.47
N PHE A 49 -7.01 0.04 -0.11
CA PHE A 49 -5.88 0.08 0.83
C PHE A 49 -6.29 -0.35 2.25
N VAL A 50 -7.49 0.03 2.68
CA VAL A 50 -8.00 -0.33 4.01
C VAL A 50 -8.42 -1.81 4.04
N ILE A 51 -9.04 -2.27 2.96
CA ILE A 51 -9.36 -3.69 2.76
C ILE A 51 -8.07 -4.52 2.79
N LEU A 52 -7.03 -4.09 2.08
CA LEU A 52 -5.73 -4.76 2.08
C LEU A 52 -5.11 -4.82 3.48
N ALA A 53 -5.10 -3.70 4.21
CA ALA A 53 -4.61 -3.67 5.59
C ALA A 53 -5.40 -4.63 6.50
N CYS A 54 -6.73 -4.66 6.35
CA CYS A 54 -7.57 -5.60 7.10
C CYS A 54 -7.25 -7.07 6.75
N LEU A 55 -7.07 -7.39 5.48
CA LEU A 55 -6.66 -8.73 5.04
C LEU A 55 -5.28 -9.11 5.59
N GLN A 56 -4.34 -8.17 5.63
CA GLN A 56 -3.02 -8.39 6.23
C GLN A 56 -3.11 -8.66 7.74
N GLN A 57 -3.94 -7.91 8.47
CA GLN A 57 -4.15 -8.12 9.91
C GLN A 57 -4.88 -9.44 10.21
N THR A 58 -5.75 -9.88 9.31
CA THR A 58 -6.55 -11.10 9.46
C THR A 58 -5.98 -12.29 8.68
N ARG A 59 -4.72 -12.21 8.20
CA ARG A 59 -4.01 -13.30 7.48
C ARG A 59 -4.14 -14.70 8.06
N PRO A 60 -4.10 -14.93 9.39
CA PRO A 60 -4.30 -16.29 9.91
C PRO A 60 -5.75 -16.81 9.80
N LYS A 61 -6.72 -15.95 9.48
CA LYS A 61 -8.15 -16.27 9.40
C LYS A 61 -8.70 -16.34 7.98
N ILE A 62 -8.05 -15.71 7.01
CA ILE A 62 -8.44 -15.73 5.60
C ILE A 62 -8.19 -17.10 4.96
N SER A 63 -8.79 -17.35 3.79
CA SER A 63 -8.55 -18.55 3.02
C SER A 63 -7.08 -18.65 2.55
N LYS A 64 -6.62 -19.90 2.35
CA LYS A 64 -5.28 -20.16 1.81
C LYS A 64 -5.06 -19.52 0.43
N SER A 65 -6.12 -19.41 -0.38
CA SER A 65 -6.07 -18.78 -1.70
C SER A 65 -5.82 -17.28 -1.59
N CYS A 66 -6.50 -16.60 -0.67
CA CYS A 66 -6.29 -15.18 -0.43
C CYS A 66 -4.89 -14.90 0.15
N ASP A 67 -4.43 -15.72 1.10
CA ASP A 67 -3.08 -15.61 1.67
C ASP A 67 -1.98 -15.83 0.61
N ALA A 68 -2.13 -16.85 -0.24
CA ALA A 68 -1.20 -17.12 -1.34
C ALA A 68 -1.14 -15.95 -2.33
N MET A 69 -2.28 -15.33 -2.64
CA MET A 69 -2.33 -14.17 -3.51
C MET A 69 -1.65 -12.95 -2.89
N LEU A 70 -1.92 -12.65 -1.61
CA LEU A 70 -1.23 -11.58 -0.88
C LEU A 70 0.29 -11.78 -0.93
N LYS A 71 0.78 -13.00 -0.68
CA LYS A 71 2.20 -13.35 -0.79
C LYS A 71 2.75 -13.20 -2.21
N SER A 72 1.98 -13.61 -3.23
CA SER A 72 2.38 -13.49 -4.64
C SER A 72 2.56 -12.04 -5.09
N HIS A 73 1.85 -11.10 -4.46
CA HIS A 73 1.97 -9.67 -4.71
C HIS A 73 2.97 -8.96 -3.79
N GLY A 74 3.74 -9.71 -2.98
CA GLY A 74 4.75 -9.16 -2.08
C GLY A 74 4.17 -8.42 -0.87
N GLN A 75 2.91 -8.70 -0.52
CA GLN A 75 2.23 -8.12 0.64
C GLN A 75 2.53 -8.87 1.93
#